data_AF-A0ABD1S1U6-F1
#
_entry.id   AF-A0ABD1S1U6-F1
#
_cell.length_a   1.000
_cell.length_b   1.000
_cell.length_c   1.000
_cell.angle_alpha   90.00
_cell.angle_beta   90.00
_cell.angle_gamma   90.00
#
_symmetry.space_group_name_H-M   'P 1'
#
loop_
_entity.id
_entity.type
_entity.pdbx_description
1 polymer ?
#
loop_
_entity_poly.entity_id
_entity_poly.type
_entity_poly.pdbx_seq_one_letter_code
_entity_poly.pdbx_strand_id
1 'polypeptide(L)'
;MQEGNPMLTDRVWEALVKSFASQMKSVFIASSFVKEIFTVGYPKLLSTIENLLERISRDTDVKGVPPSLSLEGNEQMIAAIEIFQTAFLGLCLSRLSDLINSVFNMSSRGTVPSKEHISRIISRIQEGIEAVQMDARLTLLVLREISKVLLLLAERAEYQISTGPEARQITSPATPLQIKNFTLNILSPALGTIYGVACDSVTPLFKAILDHLESCISQIHDQNFGTLSMDAAMDNTPGFYLLLALSLQEQKLYAQGL
;
A
#
# COMPACT_ATOMS: atom_id res chain seq x y z
N MET A 1 -39.11 -3.55 -25.66
CA MET A 1 -37.83 -4.05 -25.13
C MET A 1 -38.18 -5.09 -24.08
N GLN A 2 -37.75 -6.35 -24.24
CA GLN A 2 -38.00 -7.37 -23.21
C GLN A 2 -37.12 -7.04 -22.00
N GLU A 3 -37.76 -6.65 -20.89
CA GLU A 3 -37.13 -6.57 -19.56
C GLU A 3 -36.50 -7.92 -19.24
N GLY A 4 -35.16 -7.96 -19.11
CA GLY A 4 -34.44 -9.15 -18.63
C GLY A 4 -33.29 -9.65 -19.50
N ASN A 5 -33.09 -9.14 -20.72
CA ASN A 5 -31.88 -9.48 -21.49
C ASN A 5 -30.71 -8.55 -21.09
N PRO A 6 -29.56 -9.10 -20.66
CA PRO A 6 -28.38 -8.27 -20.35
C PRO A 6 -27.98 -7.47 -21.58
N MET A 7 -27.46 -6.25 -21.37
CA MET A 7 -27.08 -5.38 -22.47
C MET A 7 -25.97 -6.05 -23.29
N LEU A 8 -25.85 -5.70 -24.57
CA LEU A 8 -24.81 -6.26 -25.44
C LEU A 8 -23.41 -6.00 -24.85
N THR A 9 -23.21 -4.82 -24.25
CA THR A 9 -22.00 -4.42 -23.53
C THR A 9 -21.68 -5.37 -22.38
N ASP A 10 -22.68 -5.74 -21.57
CA ASP A 10 -22.51 -6.66 -20.44
C ASP A 10 -22.04 -8.04 -20.93
N ARG A 11 -22.66 -8.56 -21.98
CA ARG A 11 -22.31 -9.88 -22.54
C ARG A 11 -20.92 -9.91 -23.14
N VAL A 12 -20.54 -8.85 -23.86
CA VAL A 12 -19.20 -8.71 -24.44
C VAL A 12 -18.16 -8.62 -23.32
N TRP A 13 -18.44 -7.85 -22.28
CA TRP A 13 -17.52 -7.66 -21.17
C TRP A 13 -17.35 -8.94 -20.34
N GLU A 14 -18.45 -9.63 -20.02
CA GLU A 14 -18.42 -10.92 -19.33
C GLU A 14 -17.58 -11.94 -20.11
N ALA A 15 -17.77 -12.04 -21.43
CA ALA A 15 -16.99 -12.93 -22.28
C ALA A 15 -15.49 -12.54 -22.28
N LEU A 16 -15.18 -11.25 -22.39
CA LEU A 16 -13.81 -10.75 -22.39
C LEU A 16 -13.10 -11.07 -21.07
N VAL A 17 -13.70 -10.71 -19.93
CA VAL A 17 -13.16 -10.97 -18.59
C VAL A 17 -12.95 -12.47 -18.37
N LYS A 18 -13.94 -13.29 -18.73
CA LYS A 18 -13.85 -14.75 -18.60
C LYS A 18 -12.70 -15.33 -19.43
N SER A 19 -12.58 -14.92 -20.69
CA SER A 19 -11.49 -15.34 -21.56
C SER A 19 -10.13 -14.88 -21.02
N PHE A 20 -10.02 -13.62 -20.59
CA PHE A 20 -8.79 -13.06 -20.04
C PHE A 20 -8.36 -13.78 -18.76
N ALA A 21 -9.28 -13.95 -17.80
CA ALA A 21 -9.01 -14.66 -16.55
C ALA A 21 -8.61 -16.12 -16.80
N SER A 22 -9.27 -16.81 -17.73
CA SER A 22 -8.90 -18.17 -18.10
C SER A 22 -7.48 -18.23 -18.67
N GLN A 23 -7.08 -17.25 -19.48
CA GLN A 23 -5.74 -17.21 -20.06
C GLN A 23 -4.68 -16.87 -19.01
N MET A 24 -4.93 -15.88 -18.14
CA MET A 24 -4.00 -15.52 -17.05
C MET A 24 -3.77 -16.70 -16.10
N LYS A 25 -4.83 -17.42 -15.74
CA LYS A 25 -4.74 -18.64 -14.93
C LYS A 25 -3.97 -19.75 -15.66
N SER A 26 -4.27 -19.98 -16.93
CA SER A 26 -3.60 -21.00 -17.76
C SER A 26 -2.10 -20.73 -17.84
N VAL A 27 -1.71 -19.49 -18.15
CA VAL A 27 -0.32 -19.04 -18.21
C VAL A 27 0.40 -19.26 -16.88
N PHE A 28 -0.24 -18.90 -15.77
CA PHE A 28 0.36 -19.06 -14.44
C PHE A 28 0.65 -20.52 -14.09
N ILE A 29 -0.19 -21.46 -14.53
CA ILE A 29 -0.05 -22.90 -14.23
C ILE A 29 0.90 -23.58 -15.21
N ALA A 30 0.77 -23.29 -16.50
CA ALA A 30 1.40 -24.06 -17.57
C ALA A 30 2.84 -23.63 -17.89
N SER A 31 3.21 -22.37 -17.62
CA SER A 31 4.52 -21.83 -18.01
C SER A 31 5.25 -21.19 -16.83
N SER A 32 6.32 -21.85 -16.36
CA SER A 32 7.18 -21.30 -15.31
C SER A 32 7.87 -20.00 -15.74
N PHE A 33 8.37 -19.94 -16.98
CA PHE A 33 9.01 -18.75 -17.53
C PHE A 33 8.04 -17.56 -17.59
N VAL A 34 6.86 -17.74 -18.19
CA VAL A 34 5.90 -16.63 -18.32
C VAL A 34 5.33 -16.25 -16.96
N LYS A 35 5.11 -17.23 -16.06
CA LYS A 35 4.76 -16.97 -14.66
C LYS A 35 5.78 -16.06 -13.98
N GLU A 36 7.07 -16.36 -14.10
CA GLU A 36 8.13 -15.58 -13.49
C GLU A 36 8.16 -14.15 -14.05
N ILE A 37 8.07 -14.00 -15.37
CA ILE A 37 8.04 -12.69 -16.03
C ILE A 37 6.88 -11.83 -15.52
N PHE A 38 5.66 -12.36 -15.47
CA PHE A 38 4.51 -11.60 -14.96
C PHE A 38 4.56 -11.39 -13.45
N THR A 39 5.19 -12.29 -12.70
CA THR A 39 5.38 -12.13 -11.26
C THR A 39 6.32 -10.94 -10.99
N VAL A 40 7.49 -10.89 -11.62
CA VAL A 40 8.44 -9.79 -11.46
C VAL A 40 7.89 -8.49 -12.06
N GLY A 41 7.20 -8.58 -13.19
CA GLY A 41 6.58 -7.46 -13.89
C GLY A 41 5.22 -7.03 -13.36
N TYR A 42 4.74 -7.61 -12.24
CA TYR A 42 3.38 -7.38 -11.75
C TYR A 42 3.01 -5.90 -11.55
N PRO A 43 3.86 -5.04 -10.93
CA PRO A 43 3.51 -3.63 -10.74
C PRO A 43 3.22 -2.91 -12.06
N LYS A 44 3.99 -3.23 -13.10
CA LYS A 44 3.77 -2.68 -14.45
C LYS A 44 2.54 -3.27 -15.12
N LEU A 45 2.27 -4.56 -14.93
CA LEU A 45 1.08 -5.23 -15.45
C LEU A 45 -0.19 -4.58 -14.88
N LEU A 46 -0.23 -4.40 -13.55
CA LEU A 46 -1.34 -3.75 -12.84
C LEU A 46 -1.61 -2.36 -13.41
N SER A 47 -0.58 -1.49 -13.42
CA SER A 47 -0.69 -0.14 -13.97
C SER A 47 -1.14 -0.14 -15.43
N THR A 48 -0.68 -1.08 -16.26
CA THR A 48 -1.10 -1.16 -17.67
C THR A 48 -2.58 -1.51 -17.80
N ILE A 49 -3.09 -2.42 -16.97
CA ILE A 49 -4.51 -2.80 -16.99
C ILE A 49 -5.37 -1.66 -16.45
N GLU A 50 -5.00 -1.02 -15.35
CA GLU A 50 -5.73 0.12 -14.80
C GLU A 50 -5.81 1.27 -15.79
N ASN A 51 -4.70 1.64 -16.43
CA ASN A 51 -4.67 2.66 -17.48
C ASN A 51 -5.56 2.29 -18.68
N LEU A 52 -5.61 1.01 -19.06
CA LEU A 52 -6.49 0.54 -20.12
C LEU A 52 -7.96 0.71 -19.72
N LEU A 53 -8.33 0.29 -18.51
CA LEU A 53 -9.70 0.37 -18.00
C LEU A 53 -10.14 1.82 -17.82
N GLU A 54 -9.27 2.70 -17.31
CA GLU A 54 -9.53 4.13 -17.19
C GLU A 54 -9.77 4.78 -18.57
N ARG A 55 -8.93 4.45 -19.55
CA ARG A 55 -9.09 4.94 -20.93
C ARG A 55 -10.39 4.48 -21.56
N ILE A 56 -10.74 3.20 -21.44
CA ILE A 56 -12.02 2.70 -21.93
C ILE A 56 -13.17 3.43 -21.23
N SER A 57 -13.09 3.61 -19.91
CA SER A 57 -14.15 4.31 -19.15
C SER A 57 -14.32 5.75 -19.61
N ARG A 58 -13.22 6.44 -19.92
CA ARG A 58 -13.23 7.84 -20.37
C ARG A 58 -13.72 7.97 -21.82
N ASP A 59 -13.23 7.11 -22.71
CA ASP A 59 -13.54 7.17 -24.15
C ASP A 59 -14.98 6.73 -24.46
N THR A 60 -15.63 6.04 -23.51
CA THR A 60 -17.01 5.56 -23.63
C THR A 60 -18.01 6.35 -22.78
N ASP A 61 -17.56 7.40 -22.08
CA ASP A 61 -18.43 8.30 -21.33
C ASP A 61 -19.21 9.21 -22.28
N VAL A 62 -20.39 8.75 -22.69
CA VAL A 62 -21.30 9.47 -23.58
C VAL A 62 -22.55 9.84 -22.81
N LYS A 63 -22.87 11.15 -22.78
CA LYS A 63 -24.07 11.65 -22.10
C LYS A 63 -25.34 10.91 -22.53
N GLY A 64 -26.07 10.37 -21.55
CA GLY A 64 -27.32 9.65 -21.77
C GLY A 64 -27.16 8.18 -22.17
N VAL A 65 -25.92 7.67 -22.25
CA VAL A 65 -25.62 6.25 -22.48
C VAL A 65 -25.04 5.64 -21.20
N PRO A 66 -25.47 4.43 -20.79
CA PRO A 66 -24.86 3.74 -19.66
C PRO A 66 -23.34 3.53 -19.88
N PRO A 67 -22.52 3.56 -18.82
CA PRO A 67 -21.09 3.29 -18.93
C PRO A 67 -20.84 1.95 -19.62
N SER A 68 -19.90 1.90 -20.58
CA SER A 68 -19.60 0.64 -21.27
C SER A 68 -18.90 -0.37 -20.36
N LEU A 69 -18.30 0.12 -19.28
CA LEU A 69 -17.63 -0.65 -18.24
C LEU A 69 -18.49 -0.63 -16.99
N SER A 70 -18.87 -1.81 -16.50
CA SER A 70 -19.42 -1.95 -15.15
C SER A 70 -18.29 -1.94 -14.12
N LEU A 71 -18.58 -1.43 -12.92
CA LEU A 71 -17.66 -1.47 -11.78
C LEU A 71 -17.19 -2.90 -11.49
N GLU A 72 -18.15 -3.83 -11.42
CA GLU A 72 -17.90 -5.27 -11.27
C GLU A 72 -16.95 -5.81 -12.33
N GLY A 73 -17.16 -5.40 -13.59
CA GLY A 73 -16.34 -5.80 -14.70
C GLY A 73 -14.88 -5.34 -14.60
N ASN A 74 -14.66 -4.14 -14.07
CA ASN A 74 -13.33 -3.60 -13.80
C ASN A 74 -12.65 -4.42 -12.69
N GLU A 75 -13.36 -4.64 -11.57
CA GLU A 75 -12.86 -5.43 -10.44
C GLU A 75 -12.49 -6.86 -10.86
N GLN A 76 -13.31 -7.51 -11.69
CA GLN A 76 -13.02 -8.84 -12.20
C GLN A 76 -11.78 -8.90 -13.12
N MET A 77 -11.52 -7.84 -13.90
CA MET A 77 -10.31 -7.75 -14.73
C MET A 77 -9.04 -7.63 -13.86
N ILE A 78 -9.11 -6.85 -12.78
CA ILE A 78 -8.02 -6.76 -11.80
C ILE A 78 -7.86 -8.09 -11.05
N ALA A 79 -8.97 -8.72 -10.63
CA ALA A 79 -8.96 -10.02 -9.96
C ALA A 79 -8.30 -11.12 -10.83
N ALA A 80 -8.45 -11.05 -12.16
CA ALA A 80 -7.85 -11.99 -13.09
C ALA A 80 -6.31 -12.04 -13.02
N ILE A 81 -5.66 -10.96 -12.56
CA ILE A 81 -4.20 -10.90 -12.41
C ILE A 81 -3.72 -11.01 -10.95
N GLU A 82 -4.61 -11.13 -9.96
CA GLU A 82 -4.23 -11.22 -8.53
C GLU A 82 -3.39 -12.46 -8.20
N ILE A 83 -3.44 -13.50 -9.02
CA ILE A 83 -2.57 -14.67 -8.88
C ILE A 83 -1.08 -14.29 -9.00
N PHE A 84 -0.76 -13.32 -9.86
CA PHE A 84 0.58 -12.77 -9.98
C PHE A 84 0.91 -11.79 -8.84
N GLN A 85 -0.06 -11.04 -8.33
CA GLN A 85 0.12 -10.23 -7.11
C GLN A 85 0.60 -11.10 -5.95
N THR A 86 -0.09 -12.21 -5.72
CA THR A 86 0.21 -13.13 -4.62
C THR A 86 1.63 -13.71 -4.78
N ALA A 87 1.98 -14.11 -6.01
CA ALA A 87 3.34 -14.58 -6.31
C ALA A 87 4.39 -13.48 -6.13
N PHE A 88 4.09 -12.24 -6.52
CA PHE A 88 4.98 -11.09 -6.41
C PHE A 88 5.26 -10.75 -4.95
N LEU A 89 4.21 -10.70 -4.11
CA LEU A 89 4.35 -10.47 -2.67
C LEU A 89 5.15 -11.60 -2.00
N GLY A 90 4.88 -12.86 -2.37
CA GLY A 90 5.65 -14.01 -1.92
C GLY A 90 7.13 -13.91 -2.31
N LEU A 91 7.43 -13.44 -3.52
CA LEU A 91 8.79 -13.20 -3.99
C LEU A 91 9.49 -12.05 -3.24
N CYS A 92 8.76 -10.97 -2.92
CA CYS A 92 9.31 -9.87 -2.12
C CYS A 92 9.68 -10.34 -0.72
N LEU A 93 8.77 -11.07 -0.07
CA LEU A 93 8.98 -11.67 1.24
C LEU A 93 10.17 -12.63 1.25
N SER A 94 10.24 -13.55 0.28
CA SER A 94 11.31 -14.55 0.24
C SER A 94 12.69 -13.92 0.04
N ARG A 95 12.84 -13.04 -0.96
CA ARG A 95 14.12 -12.38 -1.27
C ARG A 95 14.67 -11.59 -0.08
N LEU A 96 13.80 -10.86 0.62
CA LEU A 96 14.21 -10.10 1.81
C LEU A 96 14.52 -11.01 3.00
N SER A 97 13.72 -12.07 3.20
CA SER A 97 13.97 -13.06 4.25
C SER A 97 15.31 -13.77 4.04
N ASP A 98 15.62 -14.18 2.81
CA ASP A 98 16.88 -14.81 2.44
C ASP A 98 18.07 -13.86 2.68
N LEU A 99 17.92 -12.57 2.34
CA LEU A 99 18.91 -11.56 2.63
C LEU A 99 19.18 -11.44 4.14
N ILE A 100 18.14 -11.36 4.97
CA ILE A 100 18.28 -11.33 6.44
C ILE A 100 18.96 -12.60 6.95
N ASN A 101 18.52 -13.77 6.49
CA ASN A 101 19.10 -15.05 6.87
C ASN A 101 20.59 -15.14 6.51
N SER A 102 21.00 -14.53 5.39
CA SER A 102 22.40 -14.48 4.99
C SER A 102 23.24 -13.54 5.86
N VAL A 103 22.65 -12.43 6.32
CA VAL A 103 23.31 -11.45 7.19
C VAL A 103 23.41 -11.96 8.63
N PHE A 104 22.39 -12.68 9.09
CA PHE A 104 22.31 -13.30 10.42
C PHE A 104 22.44 -14.81 10.29
N ASN A 105 23.68 -15.29 10.12
CA ASN A 105 23.95 -16.72 10.03
C ASN A 105 23.60 -17.43 11.36
N MET A 106 22.57 -18.28 11.33
CA MET A 106 22.07 -19.00 12.52
C MET A 106 23.06 -20.02 13.07
N SER A 107 24.02 -20.47 12.26
CA SER A 107 25.04 -21.44 12.68
C SER A 107 26.17 -20.80 13.50
N SER A 108 26.26 -19.46 13.54
CA SER A 108 27.37 -18.74 14.15
C SER A 108 26.87 -17.56 14.99
N ARG A 109 26.65 -17.75 16.31
CA ARG A 109 26.33 -16.67 17.27
C ARG A 109 27.45 -15.63 17.49
N GLY A 110 28.46 -15.62 16.61
CA GLY A 110 29.69 -14.85 16.72
C GLY A 110 29.81 -13.70 15.72
N THR A 111 29.08 -13.72 14.60
CA THR A 111 29.20 -12.68 13.56
C THR A 111 28.10 -11.65 13.70
N VAL A 112 28.47 -10.40 14.00
CA VAL A 112 27.56 -9.25 14.02
C VAL A 112 27.47 -8.67 12.60
N PRO A 113 26.27 -8.23 12.14
CA PRO A 113 26.13 -7.54 10.86
C PRO A 113 27.04 -6.32 10.76
N SER A 114 27.72 -6.16 9.62
CA SER A 114 28.48 -4.95 9.32
C SER A 114 27.56 -3.83 8.82
N LYS A 115 28.05 -2.58 8.82
CA LYS A 115 27.32 -1.45 8.23
C LYS A 115 26.91 -1.71 6.78
N GLU A 116 27.78 -2.34 6.00
CA GLU A 116 27.51 -2.70 4.60
C GLU A 116 26.37 -3.72 4.48
N HIS A 117 26.32 -4.71 5.37
CA HIS A 117 25.21 -5.67 5.40
C HIS A 117 23.87 -4.97 5.64
N ILE A 118 23.86 -4.02 6.58
CA ILE A 118 22.67 -3.24 6.92
C ILE A 118 22.27 -2.31 5.77
N SER A 119 23.23 -1.64 5.12
CA SER A 119 22.96 -0.84 3.93
C SER A 119 22.32 -1.65 2.81
N ARG A 120 22.77 -2.89 2.57
CA ARG A 120 22.15 -3.79 1.57
C ARG A 120 20.68 -4.11 1.89
N ILE A 121 20.35 -4.32 3.18
CA ILE A 121 18.96 -4.53 3.61
C ILE A 121 18.11 -3.28 3.32
N ILE A 122 18.61 -2.11 3.70
CA ILE A 122 17.91 -0.82 3.50
C ILE A 122 17.66 -0.58 2.01
N SER A 123 18.69 -0.68 1.16
CA SER A 123 18.55 -0.47 -0.28
C SER A 123 17.55 -1.44 -0.90
N ARG A 124 17.55 -2.71 -0.47
CA ARG A 124 16.60 -3.69 -1.00
C ARG A 124 15.14 -3.39 -0.61
N ILE A 125 14.92 -2.85 0.59
CA ILE A 125 13.60 -2.39 1.03
C ILE A 125 13.17 -1.16 0.22
N GLN A 126 14.06 -0.18 0.04
CA GLN A 126 13.81 1.03 -0.75
C GLN A 126 13.42 0.70 -2.19
N GLU A 127 14.23 -0.12 -2.88
CA GLU A 127 13.93 -0.61 -4.24
C GLU A 127 12.55 -1.30 -4.32
N GLY A 128 12.18 -2.04 -3.28
CA GLY A 128 10.88 -2.71 -3.20
C GLY A 128 9.71 -1.75 -3.12
N ILE A 129 9.86 -0.65 -2.36
CA ILE A 129 8.85 0.40 -2.20
C ILE A 129 8.77 1.25 -3.47
N GLU A 130 9.91 1.67 -4.03
CA GLU A 130 9.98 2.47 -5.27
C GLU A 130 9.35 1.75 -6.46
N ALA A 131 9.43 0.42 -6.51
CA ALA A 131 8.84 -0.37 -7.59
C ALA A 131 7.29 -0.33 -7.61
N VAL A 132 6.65 0.04 -6.50
CA VAL A 132 5.19 -0.02 -6.33
C VAL A 132 4.56 1.30 -5.93
N GLN A 133 5.35 2.34 -5.64
CA GLN A 133 4.91 3.64 -5.09
C GLN A 133 3.84 4.37 -5.92
N MET A 134 3.66 4.01 -7.20
CA MET A 134 2.63 4.59 -8.08
C MET A 134 1.24 3.99 -7.83
N ASP A 135 1.16 2.86 -7.13
CA ASP A 135 -0.08 2.21 -6.74
C ASP A 135 -0.17 2.13 -5.20
N ALA A 136 -1.16 2.83 -4.66
CA ALA A 136 -1.42 2.92 -3.23
C ALA A 136 -1.67 1.55 -2.58
N ARG A 137 -2.53 0.72 -3.18
CA ARG A 137 -2.95 -0.57 -2.62
C ARG A 137 -1.78 -1.53 -2.62
N LEU A 138 -1.05 -1.61 -3.72
CA LEU A 138 0.14 -2.45 -3.87
C LEU A 138 1.27 -1.99 -2.95
N THR A 139 1.46 -0.68 -2.77
CA THR A 139 2.40 -0.12 -1.78
C THR A 139 2.09 -0.62 -0.38
N LEU A 140 0.83 -0.53 0.06
CA LEU A 140 0.41 -1.04 1.37
C LEU A 140 0.63 -2.55 1.52
N LEU A 141 0.36 -3.33 0.46
CA LEU A 141 0.60 -4.77 0.47
C LEU A 141 2.10 -5.10 0.58
N VAL A 142 2.98 -4.39 -0.12
CA VAL A 142 4.43 -4.57 -0.03
C VAL A 142 4.95 -4.15 1.34
N LEU A 143 4.48 -3.03 1.90
CA LEU A 143 4.81 -2.59 3.26
C LEU A 143 4.40 -3.61 4.32
N ARG A 144 3.27 -4.31 4.13
CA ARG A 144 2.88 -5.44 4.98
C ARG A 144 3.87 -6.60 4.92
N GLU A 145 4.39 -6.94 3.73
CA GLU A 145 5.42 -7.98 3.61
C GLU A 145 6.76 -7.55 4.23
N ILE A 146 7.16 -6.30 4.02
CA ILE A 146 8.33 -5.70 4.68
C ILE A 146 8.17 -5.75 6.20
N SER A 147 6.97 -5.50 6.74
CA SER A 147 6.73 -5.57 8.18
C SER A 147 7.00 -6.97 8.75
N LYS A 148 6.62 -8.05 8.04
CA LYS A 148 6.95 -9.43 8.44
C LYS A 148 8.46 -9.69 8.45
N VAL A 149 9.15 -9.16 7.46
CA VAL A 149 10.62 -9.23 7.34
C VAL A 149 11.31 -8.47 8.48
N LEU A 150 10.79 -7.31 8.89
CA LEU A 150 11.33 -6.55 10.02
C LEU A 150 11.12 -7.27 11.36
N LEU A 151 10.01 -7.98 11.53
CA LEU A 151 9.81 -8.86 12.68
C LEU A 151 10.84 -9.99 12.70
N LEU A 152 11.11 -10.61 11.54
CA LEU A 152 12.19 -11.59 11.41
C LEU A 152 13.56 -10.97 11.75
N LEU A 153 13.84 -9.76 11.27
CA LEU A 153 15.07 -9.04 11.61
C LEU A 153 15.23 -8.87 13.12
N ALA A 154 14.16 -8.45 13.81
CA ALA A 154 14.15 -8.28 15.26
C ALA A 154 14.43 -9.60 15.99
N GLU A 155 13.75 -10.68 15.61
CA GLU A 155 13.97 -12.02 16.16
C GLU A 155 15.44 -12.46 15.98
N ARG A 156 16.02 -12.24 14.79
CA ARG A 156 17.43 -12.59 14.52
C ARG A 156 18.41 -11.71 15.29
N ALA A 157 18.11 -10.43 15.47
CA ALA A 157 18.93 -9.54 16.27
C ALA A 157 18.90 -9.92 17.76
N GLU A 158 17.72 -10.26 18.29
CA GLU A 158 17.55 -10.71 19.67
C GLU A 158 18.32 -12.00 19.94
N TYR A 159 18.27 -12.96 19.01
CA TYR A 159 19.02 -14.21 19.11
C TYR A 159 20.54 -14.01 19.21
N GLN A 160 21.07 -12.90 18.70
CA GLN A 160 22.51 -12.58 18.76
C GLN A 160 22.95 -11.98 20.09
N ILE A 161 22.03 -11.54 20.96
CA ILE A 161 22.35 -10.90 22.23
C ILE A 161 22.94 -11.94 23.21
N SER A 162 24.11 -11.62 23.75
CA SER A 162 24.72 -12.41 24.83
C SER A 162 24.17 -11.98 26.18
N THR A 163 23.63 -12.93 26.97
CA THR A 163 22.96 -12.66 28.25
C THR A 163 23.70 -13.21 29.49
N GLY A 164 24.89 -13.79 29.32
CA GLY A 164 25.69 -14.39 30.39
C GLY A 164 26.31 -13.40 31.39
N PRO A 165 26.90 -13.89 32.50
CA PRO A 165 27.50 -13.06 33.54
C PRO A 165 28.64 -12.16 33.00
N GLU A 166 29.45 -12.64 32.05
CA GLU A 166 30.50 -11.80 31.45
C GLU A 166 29.95 -10.67 30.56
N ALA A 167 28.68 -10.74 30.14
CA ALA A 167 28.00 -9.66 29.44
C ALA A 167 27.47 -8.57 30.39
N ARG A 168 27.40 -8.83 31.70
CA ARG A 168 26.79 -7.95 32.72
C ARG A 168 27.79 -7.32 33.70
N GLN A 169 29.07 -7.65 33.58
CA GLN A 169 30.12 -7.10 34.43
C GLN A 169 30.28 -5.59 34.23
N ILE A 170 30.42 -4.83 35.33
CA ILE A 170 30.50 -3.36 35.32
C ILE A 170 31.84 -2.81 35.82
N THR A 171 32.72 -3.68 36.32
CA THR A 171 33.90 -3.28 37.11
C THR A 171 35.23 -3.35 36.35
N SER A 172 35.22 -3.78 35.08
CA SER A 172 36.45 -3.99 34.29
C SER A 172 36.22 -3.55 32.83
N PRO A 173 37.28 -3.48 31.99
CA PRO A 173 37.13 -3.13 30.58
C PRO A 173 36.10 -4.00 29.85
N ALA A 174 35.44 -3.42 28.85
CA ALA A 174 34.33 -4.07 28.15
C ALA A 174 34.74 -5.44 27.60
N THR A 175 33.96 -6.47 27.94
CA THR A 175 34.21 -7.84 27.46
C THR A 175 33.86 -7.94 25.96
N PRO A 176 34.42 -8.91 25.22
CA PRO A 176 34.05 -9.14 23.82
C PRO A 176 32.54 -9.36 23.62
N LEU A 177 31.85 -9.95 24.61
CA LEU A 177 30.38 -10.13 24.58
C LEU A 177 29.63 -8.80 24.73
N GLN A 178 30.16 -7.88 25.56
CA GLN A 178 29.61 -6.53 25.68
C GLN A 178 29.82 -5.74 24.40
N ILE A 179 31.03 -5.77 23.82
CA ILE A 179 31.34 -5.13 22.53
C ILE A 179 30.41 -5.67 21.42
N LYS A 180 30.17 -6.98 21.39
CA LYS A 180 29.21 -7.60 20.47
C LYS A 180 27.81 -7.02 20.63
N ASN A 181 27.28 -6.99 21.86
CA ASN A 181 25.96 -6.42 22.15
C ASN A 181 25.87 -4.94 21.78
N PHE A 182 26.92 -4.15 22.06
CA PHE A 182 26.98 -2.74 21.65
C PHE A 182 26.97 -2.58 20.12
N THR A 183 27.66 -3.46 19.40
CA THR A 183 27.74 -3.40 17.94
C THR A 183 26.37 -3.69 17.30
N LEU A 184 25.53 -4.53 17.91
CA LEU A 184 24.14 -4.77 17.44
C LEU A 184 23.28 -3.49 17.45
N ASN A 185 23.66 -2.47 18.21
CA ASN A 185 22.97 -1.17 18.19
C ASN A 185 23.05 -0.45 16.82
N ILE A 186 23.93 -0.90 15.91
CA ILE A 186 23.96 -0.40 14.52
C ILE A 186 22.63 -0.61 13.77
N LEU A 187 21.77 -1.51 14.25
CA LEU A 187 20.43 -1.74 13.71
C LEU A 187 19.46 -0.59 14.02
N SER A 188 19.65 0.14 15.12
CA SER A 188 18.71 1.20 15.53
C SER A 188 18.62 2.34 14.49
N PRO A 189 19.73 2.93 14.01
CA PRO A 189 19.69 3.93 12.93
C PRO A 189 19.07 3.39 11.62
N ALA A 190 19.26 2.11 11.34
CA ALA A 190 18.72 1.47 10.15
C ALA A 190 17.20 1.34 10.20
N LEU A 191 16.65 0.96 11.36
CA LEU A 191 15.20 0.96 11.59
C LEU A 191 14.60 2.35 11.45
N GLY A 192 15.29 3.39 11.95
CA GLY A 192 14.86 4.78 11.75
C GLY A 192 14.82 5.17 10.27
N THR A 193 15.81 4.75 9.49
CA THR A 193 15.84 4.99 8.03
C THR A 193 14.69 4.28 7.32
N ILE A 194 14.45 3.00 7.63
CA ILE A 194 13.36 2.22 7.05
C ILE A 194 12.00 2.81 7.41
N TYR A 195 11.82 3.24 8.65
CA TYR A 195 10.61 3.94 9.10
C TYR A 195 10.37 5.23 8.30
N GLY A 196 11.40 6.05 8.11
CA GLY A 196 11.30 7.27 7.30
C GLY A 196 10.84 6.98 5.87
N VAL A 197 11.48 6.02 5.19
CA VAL A 197 11.10 5.62 3.83
C VAL A 197 9.65 5.10 3.77
N ALA A 198 9.23 4.30 4.74
CA ALA A 198 7.85 3.81 4.82
C ALA A 198 6.87 4.99 5.00
N CYS A 199 7.16 5.93 5.90
CA CYS A 199 6.35 7.13 6.08
C CYS A 199 6.26 7.98 4.81
N ASP A 200 7.39 8.21 4.13
CA ASP A 200 7.44 9.00 2.90
C ASP A 200 6.60 8.36 1.79
N SER A 201 6.57 7.03 1.69
CA SER A 201 5.75 6.33 0.70
C SER A 201 4.24 6.39 0.94
N VAL A 202 3.78 6.49 2.21
CA VAL A 202 2.34 6.56 2.53
C VAL A 202 1.82 7.99 2.69
N THR A 203 2.71 8.95 2.96
CA THR A 203 2.34 10.37 3.17
C THR A 203 1.51 10.97 2.02
N PRO A 204 1.85 10.74 0.73
CA PRO A 204 1.05 11.25 -0.39
C PRO A 204 -0.40 10.76 -0.38
N LEU A 205 -0.66 9.56 0.13
CA LEU A 205 -2.01 8.98 0.20
C LEU A 205 -2.89 9.73 1.19
N PHE A 206 -2.37 10.03 2.39
CA PHE A 206 -3.08 10.85 3.36
C PHE A 206 -3.32 12.25 2.84
N LYS A 207 -2.32 12.84 2.14
CA LYS A 207 -2.46 14.15 1.55
C LYS A 207 -3.56 14.19 0.48
N ALA A 208 -3.62 13.19 -0.40
CA ALA A 208 -4.68 13.09 -1.41
C ALA A 208 -6.08 12.96 -0.80
N ILE A 209 -6.24 12.21 0.30
CA ILE A 209 -7.52 12.11 1.02
C ILE A 209 -7.91 13.48 1.60
N LEU A 210 -6.97 14.18 2.24
CA LEU A 210 -7.22 15.52 2.79
C LEU A 210 -7.64 16.50 1.68
N ASP A 211 -6.91 16.53 0.57
CA ASP A 211 -7.21 17.41 -0.56
C ASP A 211 -8.58 17.10 -1.17
N HIS A 212 -8.95 15.82 -1.26
CA HIS A 212 -10.27 15.41 -1.73
C HIS A 212 -11.38 15.85 -0.76
N LEU A 213 -11.20 15.67 0.55
CA LEU A 213 -12.16 16.12 1.56
C LEU A 213 -12.32 17.64 1.54
N GLU A 214 -11.22 18.39 1.42
CA GLU A 214 -11.23 19.86 1.30
C GLU A 214 -11.97 20.30 0.02
N SER A 215 -11.79 19.58 -1.09
CA SER A 215 -12.53 19.83 -2.32
C SER A 215 -14.03 19.56 -2.16
N CYS A 216 -14.43 18.47 -1.50
CA CYS A 216 -15.84 18.17 -1.25
C CYS A 216 -16.49 19.25 -0.36
N ILE A 217 -15.81 19.67 0.70
CA ILE A 217 -16.30 20.74 1.58
C ILE A 217 -16.45 22.05 0.79
N SER A 218 -15.48 22.38 -0.05
CA SER A 218 -15.54 23.57 -0.91
C SER A 218 -16.72 23.50 -1.89
N GLN A 219 -16.96 22.34 -2.51
CA GLN A 219 -18.12 22.13 -3.37
C GLN A 219 -19.45 22.30 -2.63
N ILE A 220 -19.55 21.84 -1.38
CA ILE A 220 -20.76 22.04 -0.55
C ILE A 220 -20.96 23.54 -0.28
N HIS A 221 -19.89 24.29 -0.04
CA HIS A 221 -19.97 25.74 0.18
C HIS A 221 -20.31 26.51 -1.10
N ASP A 222 -19.81 26.08 -2.26
CA ASP A 222 -20.09 26.67 -3.57
C ASP A 222 -21.48 26.30 -4.10
N GLN A 223 -22.03 25.15 -3.68
CA GLN A 223 -23.46 24.83 -3.81
C GLN A 223 -24.26 25.70 -2.84
N ASN A 224 -24.34 26.98 -3.16
CA ASN A 224 -25.13 27.98 -2.50
C ASN A 224 -26.59 27.49 -2.36
N PHE A 225 -26.99 27.01 -1.17
CA PHE A 225 -28.39 26.72 -0.82
C PHE A 225 -29.26 28.00 -0.80
N GLY A 226 -28.69 29.17 -1.11
CA GLY A 226 -29.34 30.48 -1.15
C GLY A 226 -30.38 30.70 -2.25
N THR A 227 -30.77 29.68 -3.03
CA THR A 227 -31.91 29.75 -3.96
C THR A 227 -32.91 28.62 -3.81
N LEU A 228 -33.06 28.06 -2.60
CA LEU A 228 -34.34 27.45 -2.22
C LEU A 228 -35.26 28.59 -1.79
N SER A 229 -36.02 29.07 -2.77
CA SER A 229 -37.31 29.76 -2.64
C SER A 229 -37.74 30.10 -1.21
N MET A 230 -37.85 31.40 -0.94
CA MET A 230 -38.54 31.97 0.22
C MET A 230 -40.02 31.54 0.36
N ASP A 231 -40.57 30.69 -0.52
CA ASP A 231 -41.95 30.19 -0.41
C ASP A 231 -42.10 28.90 0.41
N ALA A 232 -41.01 28.27 0.87
CA ALA A 232 -41.08 27.03 1.66
C ALA A 232 -40.74 27.20 3.16
N ALA A 233 -40.79 28.43 3.68
CA ALA A 233 -40.53 28.73 5.10
C ALA A 233 -41.74 28.46 6.02
N MET A 234 -42.42 27.33 5.83
CA MET A 234 -43.33 26.74 6.81
C MET A 234 -43.30 25.21 6.71
N ASP A 235 -42.14 24.61 6.96
CA ASP A 235 -42.04 23.53 7.95
C ASP A 235 -40.61 22.99 8.02
N ASN A 236 -40.15 22.80 9.25
CA ASN A 236 -39.00 22.00 9.68
C ASN A 236 -37.54 22.46 9.40
N THR A 237 -37.00 23.03 10.49
CA THR A 237 -35.64 22.86 11.03
C THR A 237 -34.45 23.58 10.38
N PRO A 238 -34.34 24.92 10.55
CA PRO A 238 -33.12 25.68 10.25
C PRO A 238 -31.99 25.49 11.28
N GLY A 239 -32.24 24.83 12.42
CA GLY A 239 -31.32 24.81 13.56
C GLY A 239 -30.10 23.87 13.39
N PHE A 240 -30.25 22.76 12.67
CA PHE A 240 -29.22 21.72 12.60
C PHE A 240 -28.01 22.14 11.77
N TYR A 241 -28.24 22.83 10.65
CA TYR A 241 -27.17 23.29 9.76
C TYR A 241 -26.39 24.47 10.36
N LEU A 242 -27.04 25.35 11.11
CA LEU A 242 -26.36 26.44 11.80
C LEU A 242 -25.45 25.91 12.93
N LEU A 243 -25.90 24.91 13.67
CA LEU A 243 -25.10 24.26 14.72
C LEU A 243 -23.89 23.51 14.16
N LEU A 244 -24.05 22.82 13.02
CA LEU A 244 -22.93 22.13 12.38
C LEU A 244 -21.90 23.13 11.83
N ALA A 245 -22.35 24.23 11.23
CA ALA A 245 -21.45 25.27 10.71
C ALA A 245 -20.68 25.98 11.84
N LEU A 246 -21.34 26.26 12.98
CA LEU A 246 -20.68 26.87 14.14
C LEU A 246 -19.66 25.92 14.78
N SER A 247 -19.97 24.62 14.88
CA SER A 247 -19.05 23.59 15.41
C SER A 247 -17.78 23.45 14.56
N LEU A 248 -17.94 23.48 13.23
CA LEU A 248 -16.81 23.41 12.29
C LEU A 248 -15.96 24.69 12.32
N GLN A 249 -16.57 25.85 12.53
CA GLN A 249 -15.85 27.11 12.69
C GLN A 249 -15.03 27.15 14.00
N GLU A 250 -15.58 26.63 15.11
CA GLU A 250 -14.86 26.49 16.38
C GLU A 250 -13.66 25.54 16.28
N GLN A 251 -13.81 24.40 15.59
CA GLN A 251 -12.68 23.47 15.40
C GLN A 251 -11.56 24.08 14.53
N LYS A 252 -11.92 24.92 13.56
CA LYS A 252 -10.95 25.61 12.70
C LYS A 252 -10.16 26.68 13.44
N LEU A 253 -10.78 27.37 14.39
CA LEU A 253 -10.12 28.33 15.29
C LEU A 253 -9.18 27.61 16.27
N TYR A 254 -9.59 26.45 16.80
CA TYR A 254 -8.76 25.66 17.71
C TYR A 254 -7.50 25.07 17.04
N ALA A 255 -7.60 24.71 15.76
CA ALA A 255 -6.47 24.20 14.97
C ALA A 255 -5.45 25.28 14.54
N GLN A 256 -5.80 26.56 14.64
CA GLN A 256 -4.94 27.69 14.24
C GLN A 256 -4.20 28.36 15.42
N GLY A 257 -4.34 27.83 16.64
CA GLY A 257 -3.52 28.25 17.77
C GLY A 257 -3.80 29.66 18.29
N LEU A 258 -5.06 29.93 18.62
CA LEU A 258 -5.45 30.93 19.63
C LEU A 258 -6.08 30.19 20.82
#